data_AF-A0A6A6NG87-F1
#
_entry.id   AF-A0A6A6NG87-F1
#
_cell.length_a   1.000
_cell.length_b   1.000
_cell.length_c   1.000
_cell.angle_alpha   90.00
_cell.angle_beta   90.00
_cell.angle_gamma   90.00
#
_symmetry.space_group_name_H-M   'P 1'
#
loop_
_entity.id
_entity.type
_entity.pdbx_description
1 polymer ?
#
loop_
_entity_poly.entity_id
_entity_poly.type
_entity_poly.pdbx_seq_one_letter_code
_entity_poly.pdbx_strand_id
1 'polypeptide(L)'
;MCITAHFIDNDWKLHKKIINFCPITSHKGDAIGRAIETCLLEWGLDKIFTITVDNASSNDIAISYLKKKLANWGVTVSNSDYLHMRCMAHIVNLVVMDGLKDVGESVLKVRNAERYIRSSPARLKKFKECVEYEKIDGKSSLCLDVPTRWNSTYLMLNIAQKYERVFERKMAEMLSHFYELTLRISGSWSSLTPRIVEALICAQDWTRSSNCPINVEEDLEELEKFEEVLLSVGLTQLGGSSCSTPTLNS
;
A
#
# COMPACT_ATOMS: atom_id res chain seq x y z
N MET A 1 18.13 -0.45 10.75
CA MET A 1 17.87 -1.54 9.79
C MET A 1 17.91 -2.86 10.54
N CYS A 2 17.07 -3.83 10.17
CA CYS A 2 17.04 -5.16 10.76
C CYS A 2 17.50 -6.17 9.71
N ILE A 3 18.46 -7.03 10.05
CA ILE A 3 19.00 -8.06 9.16
C ILE A 3 18.52 -9.42 9.67
N THR A 4 17.83 -10.14 8.80
CA THR A 4 17.30 -11.48 9.08
C THR A 4 17.94 -12.48 8.12
N ALA A 5 18.57 -13.51 8.66
CA ALA A 5 19.08 -14.64 7.90
C ALA A 5 17.98 -15.69 7.72
N HIS A 6 17.90 -16.22 6.50
CA HIS A 6 17.04 -17.33 6.13
C HIS A 6 17.91 -18.43 5.53
N PHE A 7 17.75 -19.66 6.00
CA PHE A 7 18.49 -20.81 5.47
C PHE A 7 17.72 -22.11 5.71
N ILE A 8 18.06 -23.15 4.94
CA ILE A 8 17.52 -24.50 5.08
C ILE A 8 18.61 -25.37 5.68
N ASP A 9 18.30 -26.14 6.72
CA ASP A 9 19.25 -27.06 7.35
C ASP A 9 19.27 -28.45 6.66
N ASN A 10 20.06 -29.37 7.21
CA ASN A 10 20.19 -30.73 6.67
C ASN A 10 18.90 -31.57 6.81
N ASP A 11 17.97 -31.14 7.67
CA ASP A 11 16.67 -31.78 7.88
C ASP A 11 15.57 -31.14 7.01
N TRP A 12 15.96 -30.33 6.01
CA TRP A 12 15.05 -29.59 5.12
C TRP A 12 14.14 -28.60 5.85
N LYS A 13 14.56 -28.13 7.03
CA LYS A 13 13.79 -27.17 7.81
C LYS A 13 14.23 -25.75 7.50
N LEU A 14 13.25 -24.91 7.18
CA LEU A 14 13.46 -23.48 7.01
C LEU A 14 13.67 -22.80 8.37
N HIS A 15 14.79 -22.10 8.50
CA HIS A 15 15.11 -21.26 9.65
C HIS A 15 14.99 -19.78 9.29
N LYS A 16 14.52 -19.00 10.26
CA LYS A 16 14.48 -17.54 10.22
C LYS A 16 15.09 -17.01 11.51
N LYS A 17 16.19 -16.27 11.41
CA LYS A 17 16.90 -15.71 12.57
C LYS A 17 17.20 -14.24 12.34
N ILE A 18 16.79 -13.39 13.27
CA ILE A 18 17.26 -12.01 13.29
C ILE A 18 18.71 -12.07 13.78
N ILE A 19 19.64 -11.60 12.96
CA ILE A 19 21.07 -11.69 13.24
C ILE A 19 21.66 -10.34 13.67
N ASN A 20 21.01 -9.22 13.30
CA ASN A 20 21.46 -7.90 13.73
C ASN A 20 20.35 -6.84 13.65
N PHE A 21 20.39 -5.89 14.56
CA PHE A 21 19.70 -4.60 14.47
C PHE A 21 20.76 -3.51 14.35
N CYS A 22 21.04 -3.07 13.13
CA CYS A 22 22.05 -2.07 12.85
C CYS A 22 21.44 -0.66 12.80
N PRO A 23 21.79 0.25 13.72
CA PRO A 23 21.44 1.65 13.59
C PRO A 23 22.15 2.22 12.36
N ILE A 24 21.39 2.77 11.41
CA ILE A 24 21.95 3.45 10.24
C ILE A 24 21.60 4.92 10.34
N THR A 25 22.61 5.78 10.27
CA THR A 25 22.46 7.25 10.30
C THR A 25 22.21 7.83 8.91
N SER A 26 22.38 7.02 7.86
CA SER A 26 22.22 7.39 6.45
C SER A 26 21.47 6.31 5.70
N HIS A 27 20.53 6.71 4.85
CA HIS A 27 19.78 5.82 3.94
C HIS A 27 20.46 5.68 2.56
N LYS A 28 21.70 6.17 2.41
CA LYS A 28 22.47 5.97 1.18
C LYS A 28 22.91 4.51 1.05
N GLY A 29 22.91 4.01 -0.19
CA GLY A 29 23.19 2.60 -0.48
C GLY A 29 24.56 2.12 0.00
N ASP A 30 25.57 2.98 -0.02
CA ASP A 30 26.91 2.65 0.46
C ASP A 30 26.94 2.43 1.99
N ALA A 31 26.16 3.20 2.75
CA ALA A 31 26.04 3.02 4.20
C ALA A 31 25.28 1.73 4.54
N ILE A 32 24.21 1.43 3.79
CA ILE A 32 23.44 0.19 3.90
C ILE A 32 24.33 -1.02 3.57
N GLY A 33 25.05 -0.98 2.44
CA GLY A 33 25.96 -2.03 2.01
C GLY A 33 27.06 -2.32 3.02
N ARG A 34 27.70 -1.27 3.59
CA ARG A 34 28.68 -1.43 4.67
C ARG A 34 28.10 -2.05 5.93
N ALA A 35 26.90 -1.64 6.35
CA ALA A 35 26.25 -2.22 7.53
C ALA A 35 25.93 -3.71 7.34
N ILE A 36 25.53 -4.12 6.13
CA ILE A 36 25.32 -5.53 5.80
C ILE A 36 26.66 -6.27 5.77
N GLU A 37 27.70 -5.71 5.12
CA GLU A 37 29.05 -6.29 5.08
C GLU A 37 29.59 -6.58 6.48
N THR A 38 29.54 -5.59 7.38
CA THR A 38 29.98 -5.74 8.77
C THR A 38 29.22 -6.87 9.47
N CYS A 39 27.90 -6.91 9.32
CA CYS A 39 27.09 -7.98 9.91
C CYS A 39 27.46 -9.37 9.37
N LEU A 40 27.73 -9.51 8.07
CA LEU A 40 28.13 -10.79 7.47
C LEU A 40 29.49 -11.24 8.00
N LEU A 41 30.45 -10.33 8.11
CA LEU A 41 31.79 -10.62 8.65
C LEU A 41 31.75 -11.02 10.13
N GLU A 42 30.98 -10.31 10.95
CA GLU A 42 30.83 -10.60 12.39
C GLU A 42 30.25 -12.00 12.65
N TRP A 43 29.33 -12.45 11.79
CA TRP A 43 28.73 -13.78 11.88
C TRP A 43 29.53 -14.86 11.14
N GLY A 44 30.58 -14.51 10.39
CA GLY A 44 31.33 -15.45 9.55
C GLY A 44 30.50 -16.03 8.41
N LEU A 45 29.55 -15.26 7.87
CA LEU A 45 28.67 -15.69 6.78
C LEU A 45 29.25 -15.32 5.43
N ASP A 46 29.77 -16.31 4.72
CA ASP A 46 30.43 -16.16 3.41
C ASP A 46 29.58 -16.68 2.24
N LYS A 47 28.70 -17.66 2.48
CA LYS A 47 27.82 -18.25 1.46
C LYS A 47 26.48 -17.55 1.38
N ILE A 48 26.43 -16.47 0.61
CA ILE A 48 25.20 -15.70 0.39
C ILE A 48 24.66 -15.96 -1.01
N PHE A 49 23.45 -16.54 -1.08
CA PHE A 49 22.76 -16.78 -2.35
C PHE A 49 21.96 -15.55 -2.80
N THR A 50 21.15 -14.99 -1.90
CA THR A 50 20.22 -13.89 -2.20
C THR A 50 20.09 -12.95 -1.01
N ILE A 51 19.93 -11.66 -1.30
CA ILE A 51 19.57 -10.60 -0.37
C ILE A 51 18.26 -10.00 -0.86
N THR A 52 17.24 -10.02 0.02
CA THR A 52 15.93 -9.45 -0.29
C THR A 52 15.77 -8.09 0.38
N VAL A 53 15.45 -7.07 -0.42
CA VAL A 53 15.31 -5.66 0.00
C VAL A 53 14.11 -5.02 -0.69
N ASP A 54 13.57 -3.93 -0.15
CA ASP A 54 12.47 -3.19 -0.77
C ASP A 54 12.92 -2.49 -2.07
N ASN A 55 11.95 -1.97 -2.84
CA ASN A 55 12.21 -1.43 -4.18
C ASN A 55 12.69 0.03 -4.14
N ALA A 56 13.71 0.31 -3.31
CA ALA A 56 14.34 1.62 -3.20
C ALA A 56 15.66 1.66 -3.99
N SER A 57 15.92 2.76 -4.71
CA SER A 57 17.13 2.91 -5.54
C SER A 57 18.44 2.87 -4.74
N SER A 58 18.40 3.22 -3.45
CA SER A 58 19.55 3.06 -2.56
C SER A 58 19.97 1.60 -2.41
N ASN A 59 19.03 0.65 -2.52
CA ASN A 59 19.33 -0.77 -2.42
C ASN A 59 20.06 -1.31 -3.65
N ASP A 60 19.82 -0.76 -4.84
CA ASP A 60 20.59 -1.13 -6.04
C ASP A 60 22.09 -0.81 -5.85
N ILE A 61 22.39 0.33 -5.23
CA ILE A 61 23.76 0.73 -4.88
C ILE A 61 24.32 -0.19 -3.78
N ALA A 62 23.54 -0.49 -2.74
CA ALA A 62 23.96 -1.38 -1.65
C ALA A 62 24.30 -2.80 -2.16
N ILE A 63 23.47 -3.34 -3.05
CA ILE A 63 23.71 -4.65 -3.64
C ILE A 63 24.91 -4.61 -4.58
N SER A 64 25.07 -3.56 -5.39
CA SER A 64 26.25 -3.39 -6.25
C SER A 64 27.54 -3.33 -5.44
N TYR A 65 27.51 -2.70 -4.26
CA TYR A 65 28.61 -2.72 -3.30
C TYR A 65 28.91 -4.13 -2.79
N LEU A 66 27.88 -4.84 -2.32
CA LEU A 66 28.02 -6.19 -1.76
C LEU A 66 28.48 -7.21 -2.81
N LYS A 67 28.01 -7.13 -4.06
CA LYS A 67 28.50 -7.96 -5.17
C LYS A 67 30.01 -7.86 -5.31
N LYS A 68 30.56 -6.64 -5.28
CA LYS A 68 32.02 -6.41 -5.36
C LYS A 68 32.75 -6.98 -4.14
N LYS A 69 32.19 -6.85 -2.95
CA LYS A 69 32.80 -7.40 -1.72
C LYS A 69 32.84 -8.92 -1.70
N LEU A 70 31.73 -9.57 -2.02
CA LEU A 70 31.66 -11.04 -2.10
C LEU A 70 32.61 -11.59 -3.17
N ALA A 71 32.74 -10.89 -4.31
CA ALA A 71 33.72 -11.24 -5.35
C ALA A 71 35.16 -11.13 -4.85
N ASN A 72 35.50 -10.05 -4.14
CA ASN A 72 36.83 -9.86 -3.56
C ASN A 72 37.15 -10.87 -2.45
N TRP A 73 36.14 -11.34 -1.72
CA TRP A 73 36.28 -12.41 -0.73
C TRP A 73 36.44 -13.80 -1.39
N GLY A 74 36.10 -13.94 -2.68
CA GLY A 74 36.16 -15.21 -3.39
C GLY A 74 35.03 -16.19 -3.05
N VAL A 75 33.89 -15.67 -2.57
CA VAL A 75 32.79 -16.48 -1.99
C VAL A 75 31.47 -16.34 -2.75
N THR A 76 31.54 -15.90 -4.01
CA THR A 76 30.35 -15.68 -4.83
C THR A 76 29.66 -17.01 -5.17
N VAL A 77 28.34 -17.04 -4.97
CA VAL A 77 27.49 -18.15 -5.39
C VAL A 77 26.84 -17.78 -6.72
N SER A 78 26.93 -18.67 -7.73
CA SER A 78 26.38 -18.43 -9.08
C SER A 78 26.76 -17.06 -9.66
N ASN A 79 28.02 -16.66 -9.50
CA ASN A 79 28.55 -15.36 -9.92
C ASN A 79 27.75 -14.12 -9.43
N SER A 80 26.99 -14.27 -8.34
CA SER A 80 26.06 -13.25 -7.81
C SER A 80 24.89 -12.87 -8.73
N ASP A 81 24.53 -13.73 -9.69
CA ASP A 81 23.42 -13.49 -10.62
C ASP A 81 22.08 -13.31 -9.87
N TYR A 82 21.88 -14.10 -8.82
CA TYR A 82 20.66 -14.10 -7.99
C TYR A 82 20.80 -13.36 -6.65
N LEU A 83 21.85 -12.54 -6.49
CA LEU A 83 22.10 -11.86 -5.22
C LEU A 83 21.02 -10.81 -4.90
N HIS A 84 20.43 -10.17 -5.91
CA HIS A 84 19.41 -9.15 -5.70
C HIS A 84 18.02 -9.74 -5.89
N MET A 85 17.22 -9.78 -4.82
CA MET A 85 15.78 -10.01 -4.92
C MET A 85 15.01 -8.80 -4.38
N ARG A 86 14.02 -8.34 -5.15
CA ARG A 86 13.11 -7.29 -4.70
C ARG A 86 12.03 -7.89 -3.81
N CYS A 87 11.63 -7.14 -2.78
CA CYS A 87 10.61 -7.57 -1.85
C CYS A 87 9.24 -7.64 -2.53
N MET A 88 8.70 -8.85 -2.70
CA MET A 88 7.39 -9.07 -3.30
C MET A 88 6.27 -8.31 -2.58
N ALA A 89 6.29 -8.29 -1.24
CA ALA A 89 5.29 -7.56 -0.46
C ALA A 89 5.30 -6.05 -0.76
N HIS A 90 6.47 -5.49 -1.06
CA HIS A 90 6.58 -4.09 -1.46
C HIS A 90 6.08 -3.87 -2.89
N ILE A 91 6.39 -4.79 -3.83
CA ILE A 91 5.87 -4.73 -5.20
C ILE A 91 4.33 -4.77 -5.20
N VAL A 92 3.73 -5.71 -4.46
CA VAL A 92 2.26 -5.77 -4.31
C VAL A 92 1.72 -4.48 -3.71
N ASN A 93 2.39 -3.89 -2.71
CA ASN A 93 2.00 -2.59 -2.18
C ASN A 93 2.02 -1.51 -3.26
N LEU A 94 3.03 -1.46 -4.13
CA LEU A 94 3.08 -0.48 -5.23
C LEU A 94 1.93 -0.67 -6.21
N VAL A 95 1.65 -1.90 -6.62
CA VAL A 95 0.55 -2.23 -7.56
C VAL A 95 -0.80 -1.82 -6.97
N VAL A 96 -1.09 -2.24 -5.73
CA VAL A 96 -2.38 -1.93 -5.10
C VAL A 96 -2.51 -0.43 -4.84
N MET A 97 -1.45 0.24 -4.40
CA MET A 97 -1.48 1.69 -4.19
C MET A 97 -1.67 2.48 -5.48
N ASP A 98 -1.18 1.97 -6.62
CA ASP A 98 -1.42 2.58 -7.92
C ASP A 98 -2.90 2.43 -8.33
N GLY A 99 -3.47 1.22 -8.26
CA GLY A 99 -4.89 1.01 -8.54
C GLY A 99 -5.84 1.74 -7.59
N LEU A 100 -5.44 1.95 -6.32
CA LEU A 100 -6.22 2.75 -5.37
C LEU A 100 -6.32 4.24 -5.75
N LYS A 101 -5.52 4.74 -6.70
CA LYS A 101 -5.63 6.13 -7.17
C LYS A 101 -6.94 6.36 -7.93
N ASP A 102 -7.38 5.37 -8.71
CA ASP A 102 -8.60 5.48 -9.52
C ASP A 102 -9.87 5.58 -8.66
N VAL A 103 -9.85 4.95 -7.48
CA VAL A 103 -10.93 4.99 -6.49
C VAL A 103 -10.61 5.88 -5.28
N GLY A 104 -9.57 6.72 -5.40
CA GLY A 104 -8.99 7.47 -4.28
C GLY A 104 -9.99 8.40 -3.58
N GLU A 105 -10.92 8.99 -4.33
CA GLU A 105 -12.00 9.80 -3.77
C GLU A 105 -12.94 9.00 -2.87
N SER A 106 -13.39 7.84 -3.34
CA SER A 106 -14.29 6.95 -2.58
C SER A 106 -13.62 6.50 -1.29
N VAL A 107 -12.35 6.11 -1.37
CA VAL A 107 -11.55 5.75 -0.19
C VAL A 107 -11.41 6.93 0.78
N LEU A 108 -11.18 8.15 0.27
CA LEU A 108 -11.08 9.36 1.10
C LEU A 108 -12.40 9.64 1.84
N LYS A 109 -13.54 9.41 1.18
CA LYS A 109 -14.87 9.66 1.77
C LYS A 109 -15.17 8.67 2.90
N VAL A 110 -14.88 7.38 2.70
CA VAL A 110 -14.98 6.36 3.76
C VAL A 110 -14.04 6.73 4.93
N ARG A 111 -12.79 7.07 4.64
CA ARG A 111 -11.80 7.51 5.64
C ARG A 111 -12.28 8.72 6.44
N ASN A 112 -12.90 9.69 5.79
CA ASN A 112 -13.42 10.89 6.44
C ASN A 112 -14.63 10.56 7.34
N ALA A 113 -15.54 9.68 6.88
CA ALA A 113 -16.68 9.22 7.66
C ALA A 113 -16.22 8.48 8.93
N GLU A 114 -15.28 7.54 8.79
CA GLU A 114 -14.69 6.84 9.94
C GLU A 114 -13.98 7.80 10.90
N ARG A 115 -13.20 8.75 10.37
CA ARG A 115 -12.52 9.75 11.20
C ARG A 115 -13.53 10.59 11.97
N TYR A 116 -14.64 10.98 11.34
CA TYR A 116 -15.70 11.74 11.99
C TYR A 116 -16.36 10.95 13.13
N ILE A 117 -16.68 9.67 12.91
CA ILE A 117 -17.29 8.81 13.93
C ILE A 117 -16.35 8.62 15.12
N ARG A 118 -15.06 8.40 14.84
CA ARG A 118 -14.04 8.12 15.85
C ARG A 118 -13.54 9.37 16.59
N SER A 119 -13.81 10.59 16.09
CA SER A 119 -13.29 11.82 16.68
C SER A 119 -13.90 12.17 18.05
N SER A 120 -14.98 11.50 18.48
CA SER A 120 -15.60 11.73 19.79
C SER A 120 -16.26 10.46 20.34
N PRO A 121 -16.14 10.18 21.65
CA PRO A 121 -16.83 9.07 22.30
C PRO A 121 -18.36 9.12 22.10
N ALA A 122 -18.96 10.31 22.07
CA ALA A 122 -20.40 10.47 21.87
C ALA A 122 -20.85 10.04 20.46
N ARG A 123 -20.06 10.35 19.44
CA ARG A 123 -20.33 9.93 18.05
C ARG A 123 -20.15 8.43 17.89
N LEU A 124 -19.09 7.88 18.47
CA LEU A 124 -18.84 6.43 18.47
C LEU A 124 -19.94 5.66 19.21
N LYS A 125 -20.46 6.20 20.34
CA LYS A 125 -21.59 5.60 21.06
C LYS A 125 -22.84 5.56 20.18
N LYS A 126 -23.21 6.69 19.56
CA LYS A 126 -24.35 6.76 18.64
C LYS A 126 -24.20 5.80 17.46
N PHE A 127 -22.99 5.63 16.93
CA PHE A 127 -22.72 4.65 15.88
C PHE A 127 -23.00 3.22 16.36
N LYS A 128 -22.51 2.84 17.55
CA LYS A 128 -22.77 1.52 18.14
C LYS A 128 -24.25 1.25 18.39
N GLU A 129 -25.00 2.25 18.87
CA GLU A 129 -26.46 2.14 19.03
C GLU A 129 -27.16 1.84 17.70
N CYS A 130 -26.72 2.46 16.59
CA CYS A 130 -27.23 2.16 15.25
C CYS A 130 -26.84 0.76 14.76
N VAL A 131 -25.62 0.30 15.05
CA VAL A 131 -25.16 -1.06 14.73
C VAL A 131 -26.04 -2.10 15.43
N GLU A 132 -26.34 -1.90 16.71
CA GLU A 132 -27.23 -2.76 17.50
C GLU A 132 -28.66 -2.77 16.93
N TYR A 133 -29.17 -1.61 16.54
CA TYR A 133 -30.50 -1.48 15.93
C TYR A 133 -30.61 -2.20 14.57
N GLU A 134 -29.59 -2.08 13.71
CA GLU A 134 -29.52 -2.78 12.42
C GLU A 134 -29.26 -4.28 12.56
N LYS A 135 -29.02 -4.78 13.79
CA LYS A 135 -28.71 -6.18 14.10
C LYS A 135 -27.52 -6.71 13.29
N ILE A 136 -26.52 -5.86 13.07
CA ILE A 136 -25.30 -6.26 12.36
C ILE A 136 -24.45 -7.09 13.33
N ASP A 137 -24.33 -8.38 13.05
CA ASP A 137 -23.44 -9.28 13.77
C ASP A 137 -21.98 -8.95 13.43
N GLY A 138 -21.37 -8.09 14.25
CA GLY A 138 -19.99 -7.65 14.04
C GLY A 138 -19.40 -7.00 15.28
N LYS A 139 -18.42 -7.67 15.91
CA LYS A 139 -17.59 -7.10 16.98
C LYS A 139 -16.44 -6.23 16.45
N SER A 140 -16.33 -6.09 15.13
CA SER A 140 -15.22 -5.39 14.47
C SER A 140 -15.29 -3.89 14.72
N SER A 141 -14.31 -3.33 15.43
CA SER A 141 -14.22 -1.88 15.59
C SER A 141 -13.83 -1.20 14.27
N LEU A 142 -14.45 -0.06 13.95
CA LEU A 142 -13.98 0.84 12.88
C LEU A 142 -12.48 1.11 13.02
N CYS A 143 -11.74 1.10 11.91
CA CYS A 143 -10.30 1.31 11.90
C CYS A 143 -9.87 2.26 10.77
N LEU A 144 -9.12 3.30 11.14
CA LEU A 144 -8.53 4.19 10.15
C LEU A 144 -7.33 3.50 9.50
N ASP A 145 -7.23 3.66 8.19
CA ASP A 145 -6.10 3.19 7.43
C ASP A 145 -4.83 4.03 7.66
N VAL A 146 -3.71 3.45 7.25
CA VAL A 146 -2.43 4.12 7.05
C VAL A 146 -2.28 4.27 5.54
N PRO A 147 -2.40 5.49 4.97
CA PRO A 147 -2.49 5.68 3.52
C PRO A 147 -1.31 5.14 2.71
N THR A 148 -0.18 4.84 3.34
CA THR A 148 1.01 4.27 2.69
C THR A 148 1.04 2.74 2.71
N ARG A 149 0.01 2.08 3.25
CA ARG A 149 -0.05 0.63 3.45
C ARG A 149 -1.40 0.07 2.98
N TRP A 150 -1.38 -0.56 1.81
CA TRP A 150 -2.59 -1.09 1.17
C TRP A 150 -3.44 -1.99 2.08
N ASN A 151 -2.80 -2.84 2.89
CA ASN A 151 -3.49 -3.79 3.75
C ASN A 151 -4.33 -3.10 4.82
N SER A 152 -3.91 -1.92 5.28
CA SER A 152 -4.69 -1.12 6.24
C SER A 152 -5.89 -0.44 5.58
N THR A 153 -5.76 0.01 4.33
CA THR A 153 -6.87 0.54 3.54
C THR A 153 -7.89 -0.55 3.24
N TYR A 154 -7.43 -1.74 2.86
CA TYR A 154 -8.29 -2.92 2.70
C TYR A 154 -9.07 -3.24 3.98
N LEU A 155 -8.42 -3.26 5.15
CA LEU A 155 -9.10 -3.52 6.41
C LEU A 155 -10.16 -2.47 6.74
N MET A 156 -9.86 -1.19 6.53
CA MET A 156 -10.82 -0.09 6.69
C MET A 156 -12.04 -0.31 5.79
N LEU A 157 -11.83 -0.54 4.49
CA LEU A 157 -12.92 -0.73 3.53
C LEU A 157 -13.74 -1.99 3.82
N ASN A 158 -13.08 -3.11 4.14
CA ASN A 158 -13.74 -4.37 4.49
C ASN A 158 -14.58 -4.25 5.77
N ILE A 159 -14.14 -3.45 6.75
CA ILE A 159 -14.95 -3.17 7.95
C ILE A 159 -16.08 -2.19 7.60
N ALA A 160 -15.80 -1.14 6.83
CA ALA A 160 -16.80 -0.16 6.43
C ALA A 160 -17.96 -0.80 5.64
N GLN A 161 -17.65 -1.73 4.74
CA GLN A 161 -18.64 -2.49 3.96
C GLN A 161 -19.58 -3.29 4.86
N LYS A 162 -19.09 -3.91 5.94
CA LYS A 162 -19.96 -4.61 6.91
C LYS A 162 -20.95 -3.68 7.60
N TYR A 163 -20.66 -2.38 7.64
CA TYR A 163 -21.50 -1.36 8.25
C TYR A 163 -22.22 -0.49 7.21
N GLU A 164 -22.29 -0.90 5.94
CA GLU A 164 -22.93 -0.17 4.85
C GLU A 164 -24.33 0.34 5.22
N ARG A 165 -25.21 -0.55 5.73
CA ARG A 165 -26.56 -0.20 6.17
C ARG A 165 -26.60 0.88 7.27
N VAL A 166 -25.62 0.89 8.16
CA VAL A 166 -25.50 1.92 9.21
C VAL A 166 -25.05 3.24 8.60
N PHE A 167 -24.12 3.22 7.65
CA PHE A 167 -23.68 4.40 6.92
C PHE A 167 -24.80 5.01 6.08
N GLU A 168 -25.60 4.19 5.38
CA GLU A 168 -26.77 4.64 4.60
C GLU A 168 -27.79 5.36 5.50
N ARG A 169 -28.14 4.77 6.64
CA ARG A 169 -29.10 5.37 7.59
C ARG A 169 -28.55 6.65 8.22
N LYS A 170 -27.29 6.67 8.66
CA LYS A 170 -26.64 7.85 9.25
C LYS A 170 -26.44 8.97 8.24
N MET A 171 -26.17 8.66 6.97
CA MET A 171 -26.11 9.65 5.90
C MET A 171 -27.49 10.26 5.66
N ALA A 172 -28.58 9.49 5.70
CA ALA A 172 -29.94 10.03 5.63
C ALA A 172 -30.28 10.94 6.82
N GLU A 173 -29.92 10.56 8.05
CA GLU A 173 -30.12 11.39 9.25
C GLU A 173 -29.26 12.67 9.21
N MET A 174 -28.00 12.57 8.77
CA MET A 174 -27.07 13.69 8.66
C MET A 174 -27.47 14.64 7.52
N LEU A 175 -27.88 14.11 6.36
CA LEU A 175 -28.43 14.89 5.26
C LEU A 175 -29.77 15.53 5.63
N SER A 176 -30.63 14.90 6.44
CA SER A 176 -31.85 15.55 6.95
C SER A 176 -31.52 16.72 7.88
N HIS A 177 -30.50 16.57 8.73
CA HIS A 177 -30.01 17.66 9.59
C HIS A 177 -29.35 18.77 8.77
N PHE A 178 -28.58 18.44 7.73
CA PHE A 178 -27.99 19.42 6.82
C PHE A 178 -29.05 20.10 5.96
N TYR A 179 -30.10 19.40 5.52
CA TYR A 179 -31.25 19.94 4.80
C TYR A 179 -32.10 20.86 5.69
N GLU A 180 -32.36 20.48 6.95
CA GLU A 180 -32.97 21.36 7.94
C GLU A 180 -32.10 22.56 8.31
N LEU A 181 -30.77 22.38 8.44
CA LEU A 181 -29.84 23.49 8.67
C LEU A 181 -29.77 24.40 7.45
N THR A 182 -29.76 23.88 6.23
CA THR A 182 -29.75 24.69 5.00
C THR A 182 -31.07 25.40 4.79
N LEU A 183 -32.22 24.79 5.13
CA LEU A 183 -33.52 25.48 5.18
C LEU A 183 -33.54 26.59 6.24
N ARG A 184 -32.97 26.37 7.44
CA ARG A 184 -32.82 27.42 8.47
C ARG A 184 -31.85 28.52 8.07
N ILE A 185 -30.75 28.18 7.39
CA ILE A 185 -29.75 29.13 6.88
C ILE A 185 -30.29 29.85 5.64
N SER A 186 -31.25 29.26 4.92
CA SER A 186 -31.84 29.87 3.72
C SER A 186 -32.67 31.13 3.98
N GLY A 187 -32.97 31.44 5.25
CA GLY A 187 -33.47 32.75 5.67
C GLY A 187 -32.39 33.86 5.69
N SER A 188 -31.12 33.56 5.40
CA SER A 188 -30.02 34.52 5.45
C SER A 188 -28.90 34.15 4.45
N TRP A 189 -29.18 34.28 3.15
CA TRP A 189 -28.15 34.11 2.11
C TRP A 189 -27.37 35.40 1.89
N SER A 190 -26.27 35.59 2.62
CA SER A 190 -25.22 36.55 2.24
C SER A 190 -23.78 36.09 2.55
N SER A 191 -23.58 34.89 3.13
CA SER A 191 -22.26 34.53 3.71
C SER A 191 -21.65 33.21 3.24
N LEU A 192 -22.27 32.48 2.29
CA LEU A 192 -21.69 31.23 1.83
C LEU A 192 -20.58 31.45 0.79
N THR A 193 -19.43 30.84 1.05
CA THR A 193 -18.27 30.90 0.15
C THR A 193 -18.46 29.95 -1.04
N PRO A 194 -17.91 30.27 -2.23
CA PRO A 194 -18.05 29.46 -3.43
C PRO A 194 -17.69 27.98 -3.25
N ARG A 195 -16.71 27.67 -2.38
CA ARG A 195 -16.29 26.30 -2.06
C ARG A 195 -17.35 25.46 -1.35
N ILE A 196 -18.17 26.08 -0.50
CA ILE A 196 -19.25 25.36 0.20
C ILE A 196 -20.39 25.08 -0.78
N VAL A 197 -20.66 26.02 -1.69
CA VAL A 197 -21.65 25.84 -2.75
C VAL A 197 -21.22 24.71 -3.71
N GLU A 198 -19.95 24.69 -4.12
CA GLU A 198 -19.37 23.64 -4.95
C GLU A 198 -19.47 22.25 -4.31
N ALA A 199 -19.11 22.12 -3.03
CA ALA A 199 -19.22 20.85 -2.30
C ALA A 199 -20.68 20.35 -2.18
N LEU A 200 -21.65 21.26 -2.08
CA LEU A 200 -23.07 20.94 -2.03
C LEU A 200 -23.62 20.50 -3.40
N ILE A 201 -23.16 21.14 -4.48
CA ILE A 201 -23.51 20.74 -5.86
C ILE A 201 -22.93 19.35 -6.16
N CYS A 202 -21.66 19.09 -5.84
CA CYS A 202 -21.04 17.78 -6.06
C CYS A 202 -21.74 16.65 -5.28
N ALA A 203 -22.20 16.92 -4.05
CA ALA A 203 -22.96 15.95 -3.27
C ALA A 203 -24.36 15.68 -3.88
N GLN A 204 -25.01 16.74 -4.39
CA GLN A 204 -26.30 16.63 -5.06
C GLN A 204 -26.20 15.85 -6.38
N ASP A 205 -25.19 16.14 -7.19
CA ASP A 205 -24.98 15.48 -8.49
C ASP A 205 -24.63 13.99 -8.32
N TRP A 206 -23.88 13.64 -7.29
CA TRP A 206 -23.66 12.24 -6.94
C TRP A 206 -24.96 11.53 -6.60
N THR A 207 -25.82 12.12 -5.76
CA THR A 207 -27.11 11.49 -5.42
C THR A 207 -28.09 11.37 -6.60
N ARG A 208 -27.85 12.10 -7.69
CA ARG A 208 -28.65 12.05 -8.93
C ARG A 208 -28.05 11.15 -10.01
N SER A 209 -26.79 10.75 -9.88
CA SER A 209 -26.16 9.78 -10.76
C SER A 209 -26.89 8.44 -10.63
N SER A 210 -27.55 8.01 -11.70
CA SER A 210 -28.27 6.74 -11.75
C SER A 210 -27.28 5.57 -11.63
N ASN A 211 -27.63 4.54 -10.85
CA ASN A 211 -26.88 3.28 -10.74
C ASN A 211 -26.53 2.73 -12.13
N CYS A 212 -25.26 2.74 -12.50
CA CYS A 212 -24.75 1.76 -13.46
C CYS A 212 -24.54 0.46 -12.67
N PRO A 213 -25.20 -0.66 -13.02
CA PRO A 213 -24.89 -1.93 -12.39
C PRO A 213 -23.45 -2.30 -12.74
N ILE A 214 -22.63 -2.61 -11.73
CA ILE A 214 -21.33 -3.24 -11.94
C ILE A 214 -21.61 -4.61 -12.54
N ASN A 215 -21.25 -4.81 -13.82
CA ASN A 215 -21.40 -6.08 -14.51
C ASN A 215 -20.21 -6.98 -14.14
N VAL A 216 -20.38 -7.80 -13.10
CA VAL A 216 -19.33 -8.67 -12.54
C VAL A 216 -18.74 -9.62 -13.60
N GLU A 217 -19.54 -10.01 -14.59
CA GLU A 217 -19.08 -10.83 -15.73
C GLU A 217 -18.11 -10.08 -16.66
N GLU A 218 -18.30 -8.77 -16.91
CA GLU A 218 -17.35 -7.97 -17.71
C GLU A 218 -16.02 -7.76 -16.97
N ASP A 219 -16.08 -7.56 -15.64
CA ASP A 219 -14.90 -7.39 -14.79
C ASP A 219 -14.07 -8.69 -14.69
N LEU A 220 -14.71 -9.86 -14.75
CA LEU A 220 -14.04 -11.17 -14.75
C LEU A 220 -13.35 -11.46 -16.10
N GLU A 221 -13.99 -11.11 -17.22
CA GLU A 221 -13.35 -11.20 -18.54
C GLU A 221 -12.17 -10.22 -18.70
N GLU A 222 -12.23 -9.03 -18.09
CA GLU A 222 -11.08 -8.12 -18.02
C GLU A 222 -9.96 -8.66 -17.14
N LEU A 223 -10.28 -9.37 -16.05
CA LEU A 223 -9.30 -10.01 -15.18
C LEU A 223 -8.56 -11.17 -15.88
N GLU A 224 -9.29 -12.02 -16.62
CA GLU A 224 -8.69 -13.08 -17.43
C GLU A 224 -7.82 -12.52 -18.56
N LYS A 225 -8.25 -11.43 -19.21
CA LYS A 225 -7.42 -10.69 -20.18
C LYS A 225 -6.16 -10.11 -19.52
N PHE A 226 -6.25 -9.65 -18.28
CA PHE A 226 -5.08 -9.17 -17.54
C PHE A 226 -4.09 -10.29 -17.19
N GLU A 227 -4.58 -11.49 -16.84
CA GLU A 227 -3.74 -12.67 -16.64
C GLU A 227 -3.08 -13.15 -17.96
N GLU A 228 -3.80 -13.12 -19.09
CA GLU A 228 -3.23 -13.40 -20.41
C GLU A 228 -2.19 -12.35 -20.84
N VAL A 229 -2.40 -11.07 -20.50
CA VAL A 229 -1.41 -10.00 -20.74
C VAL A 229 -0.17 -10.22 -19.88
N LEU A 230 -0.31 -10.60 -18.61
CA LEU A 230 0.84 -10.93 -17.74
C LEU A 230 1.63 -12.15 -18.26
N LEU A 231 0.94 -13.13 -18.85
CA LEU A 231 1.56 -14.31 -19.46
C LEU A 231 2.22 -14.00 -20.82
N SER A 232 1.64 -13.08 -21.62
CA SER A 232 2.14 -12.69 -22.94
C SER A 232 3.24 -11.61 -22.94
N VAL A 233 3.33 -10.79 -21.89
CA VAL A 233 4.39 -9.78 -21.71
C VAL A 233 5.74 -10.39 -21.33
N GLY A 234 5.83 -11.72 -21.18
CA GLY A 234 7.11 -12.45 -21.23
C GLY A 234 8.18 -11.82 -20.36
N LEU A 235 7.97 -11.74 -19.04
CA LEU A 235 8.99 -11.30 -18.06
C LEU A 235 10.22 -12.25 -17.98
N THR A 236 10.39 -13.12 -18.97
CA THR A 236 11.63 -13.79 -19.33
C THR A 236 12.25 -13.11 -20.55
N GLN A 237 12.99 -12.03 -20.36
CA GLN A 237 14.23 -11.64 -21.07
C GLN A 237 14.44 -10.12 -21.04
N LEU A 238 15.37 -9.66 -20.20
CA LEU A 238 16.23 -8.53 -20.54
C LEU A 238 17.67 -8.88 -20.14
N GLY A 239 18.22 -9.84 -20.88
CA GLY A 239 19.66 -9.96 -21.14
C GLY A 239 20.02 -9.09 -22.35
N GLY A 240 21.21 -8.49 -22.32
CA GLY A 240 21.55 -7.30 -23.09
C GLY A 240 21.90 -7.48 -24.57
N SER A 241 22.18 -6.33 -25.21
CA SER A 241 22.95 -6.10 -26.44
C SER A 241 23.07 -4.57 -26.59
N SER A 242 24.23 -3.95 -26.30
CA SER A 242 25.38 -3.65 -27.19
C SER A 242 25.24 -2.38 -28.04
N CYS A 243 26.35 -1.63 -28.16
CA CYS A 243 26.64 -0.46 -29.01
C CYS A 243 26.07 0.91 -28.53
N SER A 244 26.80 2.04 -28.45
CA SER A 244 28.09 2.43 -29.04
C SER A 244 28.73 3.56 -28.22
N THR A 245 30.06 3.60 -28.16
CA THR A 245 30.86 4.79 -27.80
C THR A 245 30.65 5.92 -28.83
N PRO A 246 30.77 7.18 -28.38
CA PRO A 246 31.63 8.11 -29.11
C PRO A 246 32.69 8.72 -28.19
N THR A 247 33.93 8.59 -28.63
CA THR A 247 35.06 9.44 -28.29
C THR A 247 34.74 10.93 -28.48
N LEU A 248 35.19 11.78 -27.56
CA LEU A 248 35.58 13.14 -27.88
C LEU A 248 36.79 13.54 -27.02
N ASN A 249 37.91 13.74 -27.71
CA ASN A 249 39.04 14.59 -27.32
C ASN A 249 38.48 15.94 -26.84
N SER A 250 39.01 16.59 -25.80
CA SER A 250 40.39 17.04 -25.58
C SER A 250 40.59 17.43 -24.12
#